data_AF-A0A368KL47-F1
#
_entry.id   AF-A0A368KL47-F1
#
_cell.length_a   1.000
_cell.length_b   1.000
_cell.length_c   1.000
_cell.angle_alpha   90.00
_cell.angle_beta   90.00
_cell.angle_gamma   90.00
#
_symmetry.space_group_name_H-M   'P 1'
#
loop_
_entity.id
_entity.type
_entity.pdbx_description
1 polymer ?
#
loop_
_entity_poly.entity_id
_entity_poly.type
_entity_poly.pdbx_seq_one_letter_code
_entity_poly.pdbx_strand_id
1 'polypeptide(L)'
;MKLIRKHWGKLLGLAGGCFLLLVILLVAAPTIMAYGPIRDFLLHQLFNGQEVTVAVDSVSVGWFQSTKIEHLQVAQRENKFDVDVAVITNDLSLFQLISQPRQLGNLVIERPAIVLQLPSETSDLFNRGPEAAPSIDEAQLQAALSRTIDVSVFDASVEVRKPGQGEPWGFQKIAFLAQLRPGQTEAEGPSLLVPEATLMEHQQLTQAMCDDLLKFVAPVVTGVTKVDGDVSLSLKEIRVPLADRQNSVGKGTLSIHEVNLTGSPLVQKITDFLGVGASVEVFTDCNIEFELVDRRIYHEGLDFGVGNLRVRTHGFVGLDKSLDLIAEIPIPLAETGELLTGDKPNPLLAALRGKTIQIPIVGTLDNPQIDGQRLGNSLLSTAESTLRDLLQNENLELNLQGDDGQIDVEQIMGLTGALLQGANREGGLLDQMRQRRETPQQGSTDAAKEEAPPQGLLKRFFRRVEKSLKEPPPDGETATPPNVSEDGAIDL
;
A
#
# COMPACT_ATOMS: atom_id res chain seq x y z
N MET A 1 6.43 -84.48 -30.88
CA MET A 1 7.41 -83.47 -30.38
C MET A 1 8.38 -82.90 -31.45
N LYS A 2 8.20 -83.10 -32.77
CA LYS A 2 9.09 -82.51 -33.81
C LYS A 2 8.56 -81.23 -34.51
N LEU A 3 7.28 -80.90 -34.36
CA LEU A 3 6.65 -79.71 -34.97
C LEU A 3 6.84 -78.41 -34.16
N ILE A 4 7.11 -78.52 -32.85
CA ILE A 4 7.31 -77.36 -31.96
C ILE A 4 8.72 -76.76 -32.14
N ARG A 5 9.76 -77.58 -32.36
CA ARG A 5 11.15 -77.10 -32.62
C ARG A 5 11.30 -76.29 -33.93
N LYS A 6 10.46 -76.52 -34.95
CA LYS A 6 10.56 -75.85 -36.26
C LYS A 6 10.02 -74.40 -36.24
N HIS A 7 9.10 -74.09 -35.32
CA HIS A 7 8.53 -72.75 -35.18
C HIS A 7 9.21 -71.91 -34.09
N TRP A 8 9.94 -72.53 -33.15
CA TRP A 8 10.71 -71.81 -32.13
C TRP A 8 11.81 -70.91 -32.72
N GLY A 9 12.49 -71.32 -33.79
CA GLY A 9 13.46 -70.45 -34.47
C GLY A 9 12.83 -69.22 -35.14
N LYS A 10 11.59 -69.35 -35.64
CA LYS A 10 10.84 -68.22 -36.22
C LYS A 10 10.24 -67.31 -35.14
N LEU A 11 9.80 -67.87 -34.02
CA LEU A 11 9.32 -67.11 -32.85
C LEU A 11 10.45 -66.40 -32.10
N LEU A 12 11.63 -67.01 -31.94
CA LEU A 12 12.82 -66.33 -31.40
C LEU A 12 13.32 -65.23 -32.34
N GLY A 13 13.26 -65.45 -33.66
CA GLY A 13 13.59 -64.42 -34.65
C GLY A 13 12.62 -63.23 -34.63
N LEU A 14 11.32 -63.49 -34.45
CA LEU A 14 10.30 -62.45 -34.32
C LEU A 14 10.40 -61.69 -32.99
N ALA A 15 10.63 -62.41 -31.89
CA ALA A 15 10.81 -61.82 -30.56
C ALA A 15 12.11 -60.99 -30.48
N GLY A 16 13.20 -61.50 -31.06
CA GLY A 16 14.47 -60.79 -31.18
C GLY A 16 14.38 -59.56 -32.09
N GLY A 17 13.64 -59.66 -33.21
CA GLY A 17 13.39 -58.53 -34.09
C GLY A 17 12.50 -57.45 -33.45
N CYS A 18 11.49 -57.86 -32.69
CA CYS A 18 10.63 -56.93 -31.95
C CYS A 18 11.38 -56.25 -30.79
N PHE A 19 12.25 -56.99 -30.07
CA PHE A 19 13.13 -56.44 -29.05
C PHE A 19 14.16 -55.46 -29.65
N LEU A 20 14.76 -55.79 -30.80
CA LEU A 20 15.72 -54.92 -31.48
C LEU A 20 15.04 -53.67 -32.05
N LEU A 21 13.81 -53.80 -32.56
CA LEU A 21 12.99 -52.66 -32.97
C LEU A 21 12.63 -51.78 -31.78
N LEU A 22 12.26 -52.36 -30.63
CA LEU A 22 11.97 -51.64 -29.40
C LEU A 22 13.21 -50.93 -28.85
N VAL A 23 14.39 -51.56 -28.91
CA VAL A 23 15.68 -50.95 -28.56
C VAL A 23 16.03 -49.81 -29.53
N ILE A 24 15.80 -49.98 -30.84
CA ILE A 24 15.98 -48.90 -31.83
C ILE A 24 15.03 -47.74 -31.56
N LEU A 25 13.76 -48.03 -31.24
CA LEU A 25 12.75 -47.03 -30.92
C LEU A 25 13.07 -46.31 -29.61
N LEU A 26 13.67 -47.01 -28.65
CA LEU A 26 14.15 -46.45 -27.38
C LEU A 26 15.39 -45.59 -27.61
N VAL A 27 16.36 -46.03 -28.41
CA VAL A 27 17.54 -45.23 -28.79
C VAL A 27 17.12 -44.00 -29.60
N ALA A 28 16.15 -44.13 -30.51
CA ALA A 28 15.60 -43.04 -31.31
C ALA A 28 14.54 -42.20 -30.58
N ALA A 29 14.14 -42.55 -29.36
CA ALA A 29 13.09 -41.85 -28.62
C ALA A 29 13.30 -40.32 -28.50
N PRO A 30 14.53 -39.80 -28.27
CA PRO A 30 14.76 -38.35 -28.23
C PRO A 30 14.53 -37.69 -29.58
N THR A 31 15.00 -38.33 -30.66
CA THR A 31 14.80 -37.87 -32.05
C THR A 31 13.34 -37.94 -32.48
N ILE A 32 12.60 -38.91 -31.95
CA ILE A 32 11.16 -39.09 -32.16
C ILE A 32 10.37 -38.02 -31.39
N MET A 33 10.76 -37.67 -30.16
CA MET A 33 10.14 -36.58 -29.39
C MET A 33 10.41 -35.20 -30.01
N ALA A 34 11.59 -34.99 -30.60
CA ALA A 34 11.92 -33.76 -31.33
C ALA A 34 11.16 -33.61 -32.66
N TYR A 35 10.47 -34.66 -33.12
CA TYR A 35 9.73 -34.65 -34.38
C TYR A 35 8.37 -33.94 -34.22
N GLY A 36 8.15 -32.88 -35.00
CA GLY A 36 6.99 -31.97 -34.90
C GLY A 36 5.64 -32.65 -34.68
N PRO A 37 5.20 -33.59 -35.54
CA PRO A 37 3.91 -34.27 -35.38
C PRO A 37 3.74 -35.04 -34.06
N ILE A 38 4.82 -35.64 -33.55
CA ILE A 38 4.78 -36.42 -32.30
C ILE A 38 4.83 -35.48 -31.11
N ARG A 39 5.66 -34.44 -31.18
CA ARG A 39 5.69 -33.35 -30.21
C ARG A 39 4.30 -32.72 -30.08
N ASP A 40 3.69 -32.32 -31.18
CA ASP A 40 2.40 -31.65 -31.19
C ASP A 40 1.31 -32.59 -30.66
N PHE A 41 1.33 -33.88 -31.02
CA PHE A 41 0.44 -34.88 -30.45
C PHE A 41 0.61 -35.03 -28.93
N LEU A 42 1.85 -35.07 -28.42
CA LEU A 42 2.13 -35.16 -26.98
C LEU A 42 1.69 -33.90 -26.24
N LEU A 43 1.94 -32.72 -26.80
CA LEU A 43 1.46 -31.45 -26.24
C LEU A 43 -0.08 -31.43 -26.19
N HIS A 44 -0.75 -31.76 -27.30
CA HIS A 44 -2.20 -31.86 -27.32
C HIS A 44 -2.72 -32.86 -26.29
N GLN A 45 -2.05 -34.00 -26.08
CA GLN A 45 -2.47 -35.00 -25.11
C GLN A 45 -2.25 -34.57 -23.65
N LEU A 46 -1.17 -33.84 -23.35
CA LEU A 46 -0.89 -33.30 -22.01
C LEU A 46 -1.85 -32.15 -21.64
N PHE A 47 -2.27 -31.36 -22.62
CA PHE A 47 -3.14 -30.20 -22.42
C PHE A 47 -4.59 -30.46 -22.86
N ASN A 48 -4.97 -31.70 -23.19
CA ASN A 48 -6.23 -32.11 -23.84
C ASN A 48 -7.53 -31.82 -23.02
N GLY A 49 -7.40 -31.23 -21.84
CA GLY A 49 -8.52 -30.87 -20.97
C GLY A 49 -8.49 -29.44 -20.44
N GLN A 50 -7.50 -28.61 -20.80
CA GLN A 50 -7.37 -27.26 -20.26
C GLN A 50 -7.64 -26.19 -21.32
N GLU A 51 -8.12 -25.03 -20.88
CA GLU A 51 -8.44 -23.86 -21.71
C GLU A 51 -7.20 -23.21 -22.37
N VAL A 52 -6.07 -23.91 -22.42
CA VAL A 52 -4.75 -23.38 -22.79
C VAL A 52 -4.22 -24.13 -24.01
N THR A 53 -3.81 -23.38 -25.03
CA THR A 53 -3.16 -23.88 -26.23
C THR A 53 -1.65 -23.70 -26.05
N VAL A 54 -0.90 -24.79 -26.21
CA VAL A 54 0.57 -24.77 -26.11
C VAL A 54 1.17 -25.10 -27.47
N ALA A 55 1.99 -24.20 -27.98
CA ALA A 55 2.77 -24.37 -29.20
C ALA A 55 4.27 -24.27 -28.86
N VAL A 56 5.08 -25.03 -29.58
CA VAL A 56 6.54 -25.05 -29.39
C VAL A 56 7.20 -25.17 -30.76
N ASP A 57 8.20 -24.35 -31.07
CA ASP A 57 8.87 -24.40 -32.37
C ASP A 57 9.88 -25.53 -32.47
N SER A 58 10.73 -25.68 -31.44
CA SER A 58 11.80 -26.66 -31.43
C SER A 58 12.01 -27.25 -30.03
N VAL A 59 12.19 -28.56 -29.96
CA VAL A 59 12.51 -29.28 -28.73
C VAL A 59 13.74 -30.12 -29.00
N SER A 60 14.86 -29.70 -28.44
CA SER A 60 16.12 -30.41 -28.49
C SER A 60 16.24 -31.30 -27.27
N VAL A 61 16.11 -32.60 -27.52
CA VAL A 61 16.11 -33.61 -26.47
C VAL A 61 17.12 -34.68 -26.85
N GLY A 62 18.04 -34.99 -25.93
CA GLY A 62 19.08 -36.00 -26.16
C GLY A 62 19.22 -36.94 -24.96
N TRP A 63 19.62 -38.18 -25.25
CA TRP A 63 19.96 -39.14 -24.19
C TRP A 63 21.11 -38.66 -23.29
N PHE A 64 22.06 -37.89 -23.86
CA PHE A 64 23.26 -37.40 -23.16
C PHE A 64 23.49 -35.90 -23.34
N GLN A 65 22.51 -35.18 -23.90
CA GLN A 65 22.57 -33.73 -24.09
C GLN A 65 21.51 -33.10 -23.19
N SER A 66 21.80 -31.90 -22.69
CA SER A 66 20.86 -31.08 -21.93
C SER A 66 19.59 -30.84 -22.73
N THR A 67 18.46 -30.85 -22.04
CA THR A 67 17.17 -30.63 -22.70
C THR A 67 16.99 -29.12 -22.95
N LYS A 68 16.66 -28.74 -24.18
CA LYS A 68 16.41 -27.36 -24.57
C LYS A 68 15.10 -27.24 -25.34
N ILE A 69 14.27 -26.30 -24.96
CA ILE A 69 13.02 -25.95 -25.63
C ILE A 69 13.19 -24.52 -26.15
N GLU A 70 12.87 -24.29 -27.42
CA GLU A 70 12.93 -22.96 -28.03
C GLU A 70 11.53 -22.54 -28.48
N HIS A 71 11.21 -21.27 -28.25
CA HIS A 71 9.95 -20.62 -28.60
C HIS A 71 8.73 -21.41 -28.12
N LEU A 72 8.57 -21.48 -26.80
CA LEU A 72 7.36 -21.98 -26.17
C LEU A 72 6.33 -20.86 -26.15
N GLN A 73 5.18 -21.08 -26.77
CA GLN A 73 4.03 -20.18 -26.75
C GLN A 73 2.87 -20.85 -26.02
N VAL A 74 2.33 -20.17 -25.02
CA VAL A 74 1.22 -20.64 -24.20
C VAL A 74 0.15 -19.57 -24.20
N ALA A 75 -0.89 -19.79 -25.02
CA ALA A 75 -2.00 -18.87 -25.16
C ALA A 75 -3.28 -19.49 -24.57
N GLN A 76 -3.98 -18.76 -23.70
CA GLN A 76 -5.31 -19.19 -23.28
C GLN A 76 -6.33 -18.99 -24.41
N ARG A 77 -7.28 -19.92 -24.56
CA ARG A 77 -8.32 -19.89 -25.61
C ARG A 77 -9.20 -18.65 -25.57
N GLU A 78 -9.34 -18.02 -24.41
CA GLU A 78 -10.07 -16.76 -24.21
C GLU A 78 -9.17 -15.51 -24.27
N ASN A 79 -7.90 -15.68 -24.65
CA ASN A 79 -6.90 -14.61 -24.81
C ASN A 79 -6.68 -13.73 -23.56
N LYS A 80 -6.90 -14.31 -22.37
CA LYS A 80 -6.74 -13.61 -21.08
C LYS A 80 -5.28 -13.49 -20.65
N PHE A 81 -4.46 -14.45 -21.05
CA PHE A 81 -3.01 -14.35 -20.93
C PHE A 81 -2.33 -15.06 -22.10
N ASP A 82 -1.17 -14.55 -22.45
CA ASP A 82 -0.25 -15.13 -23.41
C ASP A 82 1.14 -15.18 -22.76
N VAL A 83 1.85 -16.29 -22.92
CA VAL A 83 3.20 -16.47 -22.41
C VAL A 83 4.06 -16.98 -23.55
N ASP A 84 4.99 -16.15 -23.99
CA ASP A 84 6.05 -16.52 -24.92
C ASP A 84 7.34 -16.71 -24.14
N VAL A 85 8.04 -17.81 -24.37
CA VAL A 85 9.33 -18.10 -23.75
C VAL A 85 10.32 -18.44 -24.83
N ALA A 86 11.33 -17.58 -24.99
CA ALA A 86 12.33 -17.74 -26.03
C ALA A 86 13.11 -19.05 -25.88
N VAL A 87 13.61 -19.34 -24.69
CA VAL A 87 14.39 -20.55 -24.43
C VAL A 87 14.15 -21.05 -23.00
N ILE A 88 13.93 -22.36 -22.88
CA ILE A 88 13.98 -23.09 -21.62
C ILE A 88 15.08 -24.13 -21.73
N THR A 89 16.02 -24.13 -20.78
CA THR A 89 17.04 -25.17 -20.67
C THR A 89 16.92 -25.91 -19.35
N ASN A 90 17.16 -27.21 -19.39
CA ASN A 90 17.31 -28.06 -18.22
C ASN A 90 18.70 -28.68 -18.29
N ASP A 91 19.45 -28.59 -17.20
CA ASP A 91 20.80 -29.14 -17.08
C ASP A 91 20.85 -30.67 -17.18
N LEU A 92 19.70 -31.34 -17.03
CA LEU A 92 19.59 -32.78 -17.15
C LEU A 92 19.28 -33.26 -18.58
N SER A 93 19.90 -34.38 -18.91
CA SER A 93 19.59 -35.19 -20.10
C SER A 93 18.39 -36.12 -19.86
N LEU A 94 17.77 -36.61 -20.94
CA LEU A 94 16.68 -37.60 -20.80
C LEU A 94 17.09 -38.85 -20.04
N PHE A 95 18.33 -39.31 -20.24
CA PHE A 95 18.79 -40.50 -19.52
C PHE A 95 18.80 -40.25 -18.02
N GLN A 96 19.25 -39.07 -17.59
CA GLN A 96 19.26 -38.70 -16.17
C GLN A 96 17.83 -38.52 -15.65
N LEU A 97 16.93 -37.88 -16.40
CA LEU A 97 15.53 -37.73 -15.98
C LEU A 97 14.81 -39.08 -15.81
N ILE A 98 15.10 -40.06 -16.68
CA ILE A 98 14.48 -41.40 -16.62
C ILE A 98 15.16 -42.30 -15.57
N SER A 99 16.50 -42.28 -15.48
CA SER A 99 17.27 -43.13 -14.57
C SER A 99 17.31 -42.60 -13.15
N GLN A 100 17.28 -41.28 -12.99
CA GLN A 100 17.23 -40.55 -11.74
C GLN A 100 15.96 -39.70 -11.72
N PRO A 101 14.77 -40.31 -11.68
CA PRO A 101 13.49 -39.58 -11.63
C PRO A 101 13.36 -38.73 -10.37
N ARG A 102 14.36 -38.78 -9.46
CA ARG A 102 14.49 -38.00 -8.24
C ARG A 102 15.18 -36.66 -8.36
N GLN A 103 15.91 -36.41 -9.45
CA GLN A 103 16.58 -35.15 -9.71
C GLN A 103 15.98 -34.58 -10.98
N LEU A 104 15.29 -33.45 -10.86
CA LEU A 104 14.66 -32.75 -11.99
C LEU A 104 15.53 -31.64 -12.58
N GLY A 105 16.65 -31.33 -11.91
CA GLY A 105 17.64 -30.38 -12.38
C GLY A 105 17.31 -28.94 -12.05
N ASN A 106 18.14 -28.03 -12.52
CA ASN A 106 17.88 -26.60 -12.56
C ASN A 106 17.21 -26.25 -13.89
N LEU A 107 16.06 -25.59 -13.83
CA LEU A 107 15.34 -25.10 -14.99
C LEU A 107 15.72 -23.63 -15.23
N VAL A 108 16.41 -23.35 -16.32
CA VAL A 108 16.75 -21.97 -16.70
C VAL A 108 15.78 -21.49 -17.78
N ILE A 109 15.09 -20.40 -17.50
CA ILE A 109 14.12 -19.76 -18.39
C ILE A 109 14.71 -18.42 -18.83
N GLU A 110 14.94 -18.27 -20.13
CA GLU A 110 15.51 -17.06 -20.70
C GLU A 110 14.46 -16.28 -21.50
N ARG A 111 14.38 -14.98 -21.23
CA ARG A 111 13.48 -14.02 -21.89
C ARG A 111 12.03 -14.50 -21.98
N PRO A 112 11.39 -14.89 -20.87
CA PRO A 112 9.95 -15.11 -20.89
C PRO A 112 9.23 -13.77 -20.98
N ALA A 113 8.34 -13.63 -21.94
CA ALA A 113 7.44 -12.51 -22.15
C ALA A 113 6.01 -12.94 -21.79
N ILE A 114 5.47 -12.33 -20.75
CA ILE A 114 4.12 -12.61 -20.25
C ILE A 114 3.23 -11.41 -20.57
N VAL A 115 2.16 -11.63 -21.32
CA VAL A 115 1.15 -10.61 -21.60
C VAL A 115 -0.13 -10.97 -20.83
N LEU A 116 -0.54 -10.11 -19.91
CA LEU A 116 -1.75 -10.23 -19.12
C LEU A 116 -2.82 -9.30 -19.68
N GLN A 117 -3.97 -9.85 -20.06
CA GLN A 117 -5.11 -9.08 -20.55
C GLN A 117 -6.14 -8.94 -19.43
N LEU A 118 -6.35 -7.71 -18.95
CA LEU A 118 -7.39 -7.42 -17.97
C LEU A 118 -8.78 -7.48 -18.65
N PRO A 119 -9.83 -7.95 -17.95
CA PRO A 119 -11.14 -8.18 -18.57
C PRO A 119 -11.97 -6.89 -18.74
N SER A 120 -11.71 -5.87 -17.92
CA SER A 120 -12.38 -4.57 -18.01
C SER A 120 -11.44 -3.41 -17.67
N GLU A 121 -11.82 -2.18 -18.03
CA GLU A 121 -11.06 -0.96 -17.67
C GLU A 121 -10.98 -0.73 -16.16
N THR A 122 -12.00 -1.19 -15.42
CA THR A 122 -12.12 -1.07 -13.96
C THR A 122 -11.44 -2.20 -13.18
N SER A 123 -11.00 -3.25 -13.87
CA SER A 123 -10.26 -4.35 -13.27
C SER A 123 -8.83 -3.92 -12.95
N ASP A 124 -8.25 -4.56 -11.95
CA ASP A 124 -6.85 -4.40 -11.58
C ASP A 124 -6.16 -5.77 -11.48
N LEU A 125 -4.88 -5.79 -11.08
CA LEU A 125 -4.10 -7.03 -11.08
C LEU A 125 -4.63 -8.11 -10.12
N PHE A 126 -5.29 -7.70 -9.03
CA PHE A 126 -5.74 -8.60 -7.96
C PHE A 126 -7.24 -8.87 -8.00
N ASN A 127 -8.03 -7.91 -8.49
CA ASN A 127 -9.47 -8.00 -8.65
C ASN A 127 -9.86 -7.99 -10.14
N ARG A 128 -9.76 -9.18 -10.76
CA ARG A 128 -10.13 -9.43 -12.16
C ARG A 128 -11.62 -9.76 -12.36
N GLY A 129 -12.42 -9.70 -11.29
CA GLY A 129 -13.84 -10.06 -11.30
C GLY A 129 -14.10 -11.54 -10.93
N PRO A 130 -15.35 -12.03 -11.11
CA PRO A 130 -15.77 -13.37 -10.76
C PRO A 130 -15.24 -14.39 -11.77
N GLU A 131 -13.92 -14.55 -11.80
CA GLU A 131 -13.26 -15.55 -12.60
C GLU A 131 -12.91 -16.75 -11.72
N ALA A 132 -13.46 -17.92 -12.04
CA ALA A 132 -13.01 -19.15 -11.41
C ALA A 132 -11.55 -19.35 -11.79
N ALA A 133 -10.65 -19.41 -10.81
CA ALA A 133 -9.28 -19.85 -11.06
C ALA A 133 -9.35 -21.18 -11.83
N PRO A 134 -8.57 -21.38 -12.90
CA PRO A 134 -8.55 -22.65 -13.61
C PRO A 134 -8.32 -23.74 -12.56
N SER A 135 -9.26 -24.68 -12.46
CA SER A 135 -9.19 -25.72 -11.44
C SER A 135 -8.02 -26.63 -11.79
N ILE A 136 -6.87 -26.40 -11.17
CA ILE A 136 -5.75 -27.32 -11.28
C ILE A 136 -6.12 -28.55 -10.46
N ASP A 137 -6.04 -29.73 -11.05
CA ASP A 137 -6.23 -30.98 -10.32
C ASP A 137 -5.11 -31.11 -9.28
N GLU A 138 -5.42 -30.80 -8.02
CA GLU A 138 -4.45 -30.80 -6.91
C GLU A 138 -3.78 -32.16 -6.73
N ALA A 139 -4.51 -33.26 -6.94
CA ALA A 139 -3.97 -34.61 -6.81
C ALA A 139 -2.96 -34.89 -7.92
N GLN A 140 -3.26 -34.44 -9.15
CA GLN A 140 -2.35 -34.58 -10.30
C GLN A 140 -1.12 -33.68 -10.16
N LEU A 141 -1.31 -32.46 -9.65
CA LEU A 141 -0.24 -31.49 -9.41
C LEU A 141 0.68 -31.91 -8.25
N GLN A 142 0.13 -32.44 -7.15
CA GLN A 142 0.93 -33.01 -6.04
C GLN A 142 1.67 -34.28 -6.46
N ALA A 143 1.04 -35.14 -7.27
CA ALA A 143 1.69 -36.32 -7.82
C ALA A 143 2.84 -35.95 -8.79
N ALA A 144 2.63 -34.91 -9.61
CA ALA A 144 3.65 -34.40 -10.53
C ALA A 144 4.78 -33.66 -9.80
N LEU A 145 4.44 -32.84 -8.79
CA LEU A 145 5.38 -32.04 -8.00
C LEU A 145 5.68 -32.73 -6.67
N SER A 146 6.27 -33.91 -6.73
CA SER A 146 6.73 -34.64 -5.53
C SER A 146 8.03 -34.08 -4.93
N ARG A 147 8.67 -33.08 -5.56
CA ARG A 147 10.01 -32.57 -5.21
C ARG A 147 10.19 -31.09 -5.51
N THR A 148 11.21 -30.52 -4.86
CA THR A 148 11.66 -29.16 -5.14
C THR A 148 12.34 -29.09 -6.51
N ILE A 149 11.98 -28.10 -7.31
CA ILE A 149 12.62 -27.75 -8.58
C ILE A 149 13.16 -26.33 -8.47
N ASP A 150 14.45 -26.15 -8.69
CA ASP A 150 15.05 -24.82 -8.78
C ASP A 150 14.82 -24.28 -10.20
N VAL A 151 14.34 -23.04 -10.27
CA VAL A 151 14.02 -22.32 -11.50
C VAL A 151 14.79 -21.01 -11.50
N SER A 152 15.59 -20.78 -12.52
CA SER A 152 16.32 -19.53 -12.72
C SER A 152 15.69 -18.77 -13.88
N VAL A 153 15.21 -17.55 -13.64
CA VAL A 153 14.57 -16.73 -14.67
C VAL A 153 15.47 -15.54 -14.99
N PHE A 154 15.73 -15.30 -16.27
CA PHE A 154 16.56 -14.21 -16.76
C PHE A 154 15.84 -13.37 -17.82
N ASP A 155 16.00 -12.05 -17.73
CA ASP A 155 15.52 -11.06 -18.70
C ASP A 155 14.02 -11.19 -19.03
N ALA A 156 13.21 -11.45 -18.01
CA ALA A 156 11.78 -11.59 -18.15
C ALA A 156 11.10 -10.23 -18.36
N SER A 157 10.01 -10.25 -19.13
CA SER A 157 9.10 -9.13 -19.31
C SER A 157 7.67 -9.53 -18.96
N VAL A 158 6.96 -8.61 -18.31
CA VAL A 158 5.54 -8.75 -18.00
C VAL A 158 4.85 -7.50 -18.49
N GLU A 159 3.87 -7.65 -19.37
CA GLU A 159 3.07 -6.56 -19.91
C GLU A 159 1.61 -6.75 -19.50
N VAL A 160 0.99 -5.68 -19.03
CA VAL A 160 -0.41 -5.62 -18.62
C VAL A 160 -1.16 -4.76 -19.62
N ARG A 161 -2.22 -5.33 -20.20
CA ARG A 161 -3.06 -4.68 -21.20
C ARG A 161 -4.49 -4.56 -20.69
N LYS A 162 -5.04 -3.36 -20.78
CA LYS A 162 -6.47 -3.12 -20.57
C LYS A 162 -7.22 -3.15 -21.89
N PRO A 163 -8.51 -3.52 -21.89
CA PRO A 163 -9.35 -3.38 -23.07
C PRO A 163 -9.64 -1.89 -23.28
N GLY A 164 -9.24 -1.31 -24.41
CA GLY A 164 -9.44 0.13 -24.70
C GLY A 164 -8.21 0.78 -25.34
N GLN A 165 -8.12 2.12 -25.26
CA GLN A 165 -6.97 2.92 -25.74
C GLN A 165 -5.91 3.18 -24.65
N GLY A 166 -6.01 2.55 -23.48
CA GLY A 166 -4.98 2.69 -22.44
C GLY A 166 -3.63 2.17 -22.91
N GLU A 167 -2.56 2.92 -22.64
CA GLU A 167 -1.21 2.46 -22.93
C GLU A 167 -0.90 1.22 -22.07
N PRO A 168 -0.32 0.16 -22.68
CA PRO A 168 0.13 -0.99 -21.92
C PRO A 168 1.25 -0.55 -20.97
N TRP A 169 1.27 -1.16 -19.80
CA TRP A 169 2.33 -0.93 -18.83
C TRP A 169 2.89 -2.27 -18.37
N GLY A 170 4.12 -2.28 -17.85
CA GLY A 170 4.76 -3.53 -17.53
C GLY A 170 6.16 -3.36 -16.98
N PHE A 171 6.79 -4.50 -16.74
CA PHE A 171 8.15 -4.60 -16.25
C PHE A 171 9.01 -5.33 -17.27
N GLN A 172 10.28 -4.99 -17.32
CA GLN A 172 11.25 -5.59 -18.22
C GLN A 172 12.54 -5.87 -17.45
N LYS A 173 13.38 -6.75 -18.01
CA LYS A 173 14.69 -7.12 -17.45
C LYS A 173 14.59 -7.72 -16.04
N ILE A 174 13.48 -8.41 -15.74
CA ILE A 174 13.31 -9.05 -14.45
C ILE A 174 14.20 -10.30 -14.43
N ALA A 175 14.98 -10.47 -13.37
CA ALA A 175 15.74 -11.67 -13.12
C ALA A 175 15.54 -12.11 -11.67
N PHE A 176 15.27 -13.40 -11.47
CA PHE A 176 15.08 -13.96 -10.14
C PHE A 176 15.32 -15.47 -10.12
N LEU A 177 15.60 -15.96 -8.92
CA LEU A 177 15.62 -17.39 -8.62
C LEU A 177 14.29 -17.75 -7.95
N ALA A 178 13.73 -18.89 -8.33
CA ALA A 178 12.52 -19.42 -7.74
C ALA A 178 12.68 -20.91 -7.44
N GLN A 179 11.93 -21.40 -6.46
CA GLN A 179 11.87 -22.80 -6.10
C GLN A 179 10.44 -23.26 -6.12
N LEU A 180 10.13 -24.21 -6.99
CA LEU A 180 8.85 -24.88 -6.98
C LEU A 180 8.89 -25.97 -5.92
N ARG A 181 8.18 -25.80 -4.80
CA ARG A 181 8.22 -26.72 -3.66
C ARG A 181 6.93 -27.55 -3.59
N PRO A 182 7.02 -28.83 -3.20
CA PRO A 182 5.85 -29.62 -2.86
C PRO A 182 5.18 -29.04 -1.60
N GLY A 183 3.85 -29.14 -1.53
CA GLY A 183 3.12 -28.84 -0.30
C GLY A 183 3.43 -29.88 0.77
N GLN A 184 3.59 -29.44 2.03
CA GLN A 184 3.77 -30.39 3.14
C GLN A 184 2.45 -31.00 3.59
N THR A 185 1.34 -30.32 3.31
CA THR A 185 -0.01 -30.78 3.56
C THR A 185 -0.85 -30.70 2.29
N GLU A 186 -1.89 -31.52 2.21
CA GLU A 186 -2.81 -31.53 1.08
C GLU A 186 -3.48 -30.17 0.88
N ALA A 187 -3.75 -29.44 1.98
CA ALA A 187 -4.36 -28.11 1.97
C ALA A 187 -3.42 -26.98 1.56
N GLU A 188 -2.11 -27.11 1.78
CA GLU A 188 -1.11 -26.10 1.37
C GLU A 188 -0.82 -26.20 -0.13
N GLY A 189 -0.82 -27.42 -0.66
CA GLY A 189 -0.50 -27.69 -2.06
C GLY A 189 0.92 -27.23 -2.44
N PRO A 190 1.34 -27.48 -3.68
CA PRO A 190 2.63 -27.00 -4.16
C PRO A 190 2.66 -25.46 -4.21
N SER A 191 3.83 -24.89 -3.93
CA SER A 191 4.05 -23.45 -3.91
C SER A 191 5.31 -23.04 -4.65
N LEU A 192 5.27 -21.87 -5.28
CA LEU A 192 6.45 -21.21 -5.82
C LEU A 192 7.02 -20.28 -4.75
N LEU A 193 8.29 -20.49 -4.40
CA LEU A 193 9.03 -19.63 -3.49
C LEU A 193 10.02 -18.78 -4.29
N VAL A 194 9.94 -17.46 -4.19
CA VAL A 194 10.88 -16.50 -4.77
C VAL A 194 11.57 -15.78 -3.60
N PRO A 195 12.82 -16.13 -3.26
CA PRO A 195 13.51 -15.54 -2.11
C PRO A 195 13.67 -14.03 -2.23
N GLU A 196 14.02 -13.56 -3.43
CA GLU A 196 14.18 -12.15 -3.74
C GLU A 196 13.96 -11.93 -5.24
N ALA A 197 13.32 -10.81 -5.59
CA ALA A 197 13.16 -10.37 -6.97
C ALA A 197 13.09 -8.84 -7.04
N THR A 198 13.89 -8.24 -7.92
CA THR A 198 13.74 -6.83 -8.29
C THR A 198 12.83 -6.75 -9.49
N LEU A 199 11.66 -6.14 -9.31
CA LEU A 199 10.67 -5.98 -10.39
C LEU A 199 10.88 -4.67 -11.15
N MET A 200 11.34 -3.63 -10.46
CA MET A 200 11.49 -2.29 -11.01
C MET A 200 12.71 -1.60 -10.42
N GLU A 201 13.47 -0.90 -11.26
CA GLU A 201 14.61 -0.07 -10.87
C GLU A 201 14.52 1.24 -11.67
N HIS A 202 14.26 2.35 -10.97
CA HIS A 202 14.05 3.68 -11.57
C HIS A 202 13.09 3.69 -12.77
N GLN A 203 11.96 2.98 -12.64
CA GLN A 203 10.96 2.92 -13.71
C GLN A 203 10.05 4.15 -13.65
N GLN A 204 9.87 4.81 -14.79
CA GLN A 204 8.98 5.97 -14.90
C GLN A 204 7.53 5.60 -14.54
N LEU A 205 6.92 6.42 -13.67
CA LEU A 205 5.58 6.20 -13.15
C LEU A 205 4.53 6.47 -14.24
N THR A 206 3.49 5.64 -14.31
CA THR A 206 2.35 5.83 -15.23
C THR A 206 1.05 5.74 -14.46
N GLN A 207 0.01 6.40 -14.96
CA GLN A 207 -1.30 6.38 -14.32
C GLN A 207 -1.89 4.95 -14.24
N ALA A 208 -1.75 4.17 -15.32
CA ALA A 208 -2.22 2.79 -15.35
C ALA A 208 -1.55 1.92 -14.28
N MET A 209 -0.25 2.09 -14.05
CA MET A 209 0.48 1.38 -13.00
C MET A 209 0.02 1.79 -11.59
N CYS A 210 -0.25 3.08 -11.37
CA CYS A 210 -0.82 3.56 -10.11
C CYS A 210 -2.17 2.90 -9.81
N ASP A 211 -3.06 2.88 -10.80
CA ASP A 211 -4.42 2.38 -10.67
C ASP A 211 -4.49 0.84 -10.61
N ASP A 212 -3.54 0.12 -11.20
CA ASP A 212 -3.59 -1.35 -11.29
C ASP A 212 -2.80 -2.08 -10.21
N LEU A 213 -1.73 -1.45 -9.69
CA LEU A 213 -0.79 -2.09 -8.78
C LEU A 213 -0.46 -1.23 -7.56
N LEU A 214 0.03 0.00 -7.78
CA LEU A 214 0.68 0.73 -6.68
C LEU A 214 -0.31 1.22 -5.62
N LYS A 215 -1.59 1.40 -5.95
CA LYS A 215 -2.64 1.75 -4.97
C LYS A 215 -2.73 0.83 -3.75
N PHE A 216 -2.30 -0.43 -3.86
CA PHE A 216 -2.35 -1.38 -2.75
C PHE A 216 -1.20 -1.20 -1.74
N VAL A 217 -0.07 -0.63 -2.18
CA VAL A 217 1.10 -0.34 -1.34
C VAL A 217 1.14 1.13 -0.93
N ALA A 218 0.76 2.02 -1.85
CA ALA A 218 0.73 3.47 -1.67
C ALA A 218 -0.66 4.02 -2.01
N PRO A 219 -1.66 3.93 -1.10
CA PRO A 219 -3.05 4.35 -1.35
C PRO A 219 -3.22 5.78 -1.87
N VAL A 220 -2.28 6.65 -1.55
CA VAL A 220 -2.21 8.05 -2.02
C VAL A 220 -2.13 8.17 -3.54
N VAL A 221 -1.61 7.18 -4.27
CA VAL A 221 -1.51 7.22 -5.74
C VAL A 221 -2.84 6.87 -6.43
N THR A 222 -3.89 6.54 -5.69
CA THR A 222 -5.20 6.18 -6.25
C THR A 222 -5.89 7.40 -6.87
N GLY A 223 -6.39 7.28 -8.11
CA GLY A 223 -7.22 8.33 -8.72
C GLY A 223 -6.46 9.61 -9.07
N VAL A 224 -5.12 9.54 -9.14
CA VAL A 224 -4.27 10.66 -9.51
C VAL A 224 -4.47 11.04 -10.98
N THR A 225 -4.57 12.34 -11.24
CA THR A 225 -4.85 12.88 -12.59
C THR A 225 -3.59 13.20 -13.38
N LYS A 226 -2.49 13.46 -12.68
CA LYS A 226 -1.17 13.69 -13.25
C LYS A 226 -0.14 13.03 -12.35
N VAL A 227 0.83 12.41 -13.00
CA VAL A 227 1.91 11.66 -12.39
C VAL A 227 3.19 12.04 -13.12
N ASP A 228 4.22 12.40 -12.36
CA ASP A 228 5.57 12.61 -12.88
C ASP A 228 6.57 12.16 -11.83
N GLY A 229 7.49 11.27 -12.21
CA GLY A 229 8.46 10.65 -11.33
C GLY A 229 8.84 9.21 -11.68
N ASP A 230 9.65 8.59 -10.83
CA ASP A 230 10.09 7.21 -10.99
C ASP A 230 10.06 6.41 -9.68
N VAL A 231 9.99 5.09 -9.82
CA VAL A 231 9.77 4.15 -8.74
C VAL A 231 10.65 2.91 -8.87
N SER A 232 11.03 2.34 -7.74
CA SER A 232 11.71 1.04 -7.66
C SER A 232 10.94 0.10 -6.75
N LEU A 233 10.88 -1.18 -7.13
CA LEU A 233 10.09 -2.20 -6.44
C LEU A 233 10.92 -3.47 -6.33
N SER A 234 11.12 -3.90 -5.09
CA SER A 234 11.77 -5.17 -4.75
C SER A 234 10.86 -6.01 -3.87
N LEU A 235 10.94 -7.31 -4.07
CA LEU A 235 10.15 -8.32 -3.37
C LEU A 235 11.08 -9.30 -2.67
N LYS A 236 10.68 -9.79 -1.50
CA LYS A 236 11.42 -10.73 -0.66
C LYS A 236 10.49 -11.77 -0.06
N GLU A 237 10.99 -13.00 0.04
CA GLU A 237 10.30 -14.13 0.68
C GLU A 237 8.90 -14.40 0.10
N ILE A 238 8.71 -14.19 -1.20
CA ILE A 238 7.41 -14.37 -1.84
C ILE A 238 7.10 -15.86 -1.95
N ARG A 239 5.95 -16.26 -1.43
CA ARG A 239 5.40 -17.62 -1.57
C ARG A 239 4.04 -17.54 -2.24
N VAL A 240 3.94 -18.15 -3.41
CA VAL A 240 2.71 -18.24 -4.20
C VAL A 240 2.22 -19.69 -4.22
N PRO A 241 1.16 -20.03 -3.48
CA PRO A 241 0.51 -21.32 -3.63
C PRO A 241 -0.05 -21.46 -5.06
N LEU A 242 0.18 -22.60 -5.72
CA LEU A 242 -0.23 -22.78 -7.11
C LEU A 242 -1.74 -23.03 -7.25
N ALA A 243 -2.34 -23.67 -6.24
CA ALA A 243 -3.77 -23.98 -6.19
C ALA A 243 -4.61 -22.73 -5.88
N ASP A 244 -4.18 -21.92 -4.89
CA ASP A 244 -4.83 -20.66 -4.54
C ASP A 244 -3.80 -19.52 -4.46
N ARG A 245 -3.61 -18.84 -5.60
CA ARG A 245 -2.68 -17.72 -5.72
C ARG A 245 -3.09 -16.50 -4.89
N GLN A 246 -4.36 -16.40 -4.47
CA GLN A 246 -4.83 -15.26 -3.67
C GLN A 246 -4.31 -15.33 -2.23
N ASN A 247 -3.93 -16.52 -1.75
CA ASN A 247 -3.28 -16.72 -0.46
C ASN A 247 -1.75 -16.61 -0.54
N SER A 248 -1.24 -15.89 -1.54
CA SER A 248 0.18 -15.58 -1.61
C SER A 248 0.59 -14.74 -0.41
N VAL A 249 1.79 -15.00 0.10
CA VAL A 249 2.41 -14.22 1.17
C VAL A 249 3.76 -13.71 0.73
N GLY A 250 4.19 -12.58 1.28
CA GLY A 250 5.50 -12.05 0.95
C GLY A 250 5.72 -10.63 1.42
N LYS A 251 6.96 -10.16 1.31
CA LYS A 251 7.37 -8.82 1.72
C LYS A 251 7.94 -8.07 0.53
N GLY A 252 8.00 -6.75 0.64
CA GLY A 252 8.67 -5.93 -0.36
C GLY A 252 8.95 -4.53 0.13
N THR A 253 9.69 -3.83 -0.72
CA THR A 253 10.00 -2.42 -0.53
C THR A 253 9.69 -1.69 -1.83
N LEU A 254 8.85 -0.67 -1.72
CA LEU A 254 8.54 0.29 -2.79
C LEU A 254 9.25 1.60 -2.48
N SER A 255 10.17 2.00 -3.34
CA SER A 255 10.91 3.26 -3.23
C SER A 255 10.41 4.25 -4.26
N ILE A 256 9.89 5.38 -3.78
CA ILE A 256 9.42 6.50 -4.59
C ILE A 256 10.49 7.60 -4.50
N HIS A 257 11.14 7.92 -5.62
CA HIS A 257 12.31 8.82 -5.62
C HIS A 257 11.88 10.29 -5.63
N GLU A 258 11.19 10.73 -6.67
CA GLU A 258 10.60 12.06 -6.73
C GLU A 258 9.26 11.96 -7.45
N VAL A 259 8.16 12.31 -6.78
CA VAL A 259 6.85 12.30 -7.44
C VAL A 259 6.02 13.49 -7.00
N ASN A 260 5.40 14.15 -7.98
CA ASN A 260 4.36 15.15 -7.77
C ASN A 260 2.99 14.57 -8.15
N LEU A 261 2.08 14.46 -7.18
CA LEU A 261 0.73 13.94 -7.40
C LEU A 261 -0.32 15.02 -7.19
N THR A 262 -1.45 14.86 -7.88
CA THR A 262 -2.62 15.73 -7.71
C THR A 262 -3.90 14.93 -7.94
N GLY A 263 -4.84 15.07 -7.00
CA GLY A 263 -6.19 14.53 -7.13
C GLY A 263 -6.47 13.27 -6.31
N SER A 264 -5.62 12.90 -5.35
CA SER A 264 -5.84 11.73 -4.50
C SER A 264 -7.07 11.90 -3.60
N PRO A 265 -8.06 10.98 -3.62
CA PRO A 265 -9.21 11.04 -2.71
C PRO A 265 -8.83 10.95 -1.23
N LEU A 266 -7.78 10.17 -0.91
CA LEU A 266 -7.29 10.02 0.45
C LEU A 266 -6.73 11.34 0.97
N VAL A 267 -5.91 12.02 0.17
CA VAL A 267 -5.33 13.30 0.57
C VAL A 267 -6.40 14.37 0.63
N GLN A 268 -7.37 14.40 -0.28
CA GLN A 268 -8.51 15.32 -0.20
C GLN A 268 -9.25 15.20 1.14
N LYS A 269 -9.52 13.97 1.62
CA LYS A 269 -10.15 13.78 2.93
C LYS A 269 -9.29 14.30 4.09
N ILE A 270 -7.98 14.11 4.02
CA ILE A 270 -7.04 14.63 5.02
C ILE A 270 -7.00 16.16 4.98
N THR A 271 -6.92 16.76 3.79
CA THR A 271 -6.90 18.23 3.61
C THR A 271 -8.20 18.87 4.07
N ASP A 272 -9.35 18.28 3.73
CA ASP A 272 -10.68 18.75 4.15
C ASP A 272 -10.84 18.70 5.67
N PHE A 273 -10.32 17.64 6.29
CA PHE A 273 -10.33 17.48 7.74
C PHE A 273 -9.45 18.52 8.45
N LEU A 274 -8.24 18.74 7.94
CA LEU A 274 -7.31 19.73 8.47
C LEU A 274 -7.70 21.17 8.11
N GLY A 275 -8.58 21.35 7.12
CA GLY A 275 -8.94 22.63 6.50
C GLY A 275 -7.75 23.34 5.87
N VAL A 276 -6.76 22.58 5.39
CA VAL A 276 -5.75 23.08 4.46
C VAL A 276 -6.32 22.95 3.05
N GLY A 277 -6.18 23.97 2.20
CA GLY A 277 -6.73 23.94 0.84
C GLY A 277 -6.10 22.84 -0.02
N ALA A 278 -6.57 22.72 -1.27
CA ALA A 278 -6.00 21.77 -2.24
C ALA A 278 -4.48 21.98 -2.35
N SER A 279 -3.71 20.94 -2.06
CA SER A 279 -2.24 20.97 -2.08
C SER A 279 -1.69 19.95 -3.06
N VAL A 280 -0.54 20.28 -3.65
CA VAL A 280 0.27 19.30 -4.40
C VAL A 280 0.92 18.35 -3.40
N GLU A 281 0.82 17.06 -3.70
CA GLU A 281 1.46 16.00 -2.92
C GLU A 281 2.88 15.79 -3.44
N VAL A 282 3.87 15.94 -2.56
CA VAL A 282 5.28 15.79 -2.91
C VAL A 282 5.89 14.64 -2.13
N PHE A 283 6.47 13.70 -2.87
CA PHE A 283 7.28 12.60 -2.35
C PHE A 283 8.73 12.85 -2.70
N THR A 284 9.62 12.68 -1.73
CA THR A 284 11.07 12.73 -1.95
C THR A 284 11.70 11.60 -1.15
N ASP A 285 12.35 10.67 -1.83
CA ASP A 285 13.05 9.51 -1.27
C ASP A 285 12.21 8.75 -0.22
N CYS A 286 10.98 8.40 -0.60
CA CYS A 286 10.04 7.69 0.26
C CYS A 286 10.18 6.17 0.08
N ASN A 287 10.63 5.48 1.12
CA ASN A 287 10.70 4.01 1.15
C ASN A 287 9.53 3.44 1.95
N ILE A 288 8.72 2.63 1.28
CA ILE A 288 7.54 2.00 1.85
C ILE A 288 7.83 0.51 1.98
N GLU A 289 7.88 0.02 3.21
CA GLU A 289 7.94 -1.41 3.49
C GLU A 289 6.52 -1.96 3.49
N PHE A 290 6.33 -3.13 2.88
CA PHE A 290 5.02 -3.75 2.85
C PHE A 290 5.08 -5.28 3.00
N GLU A 291 4.02 -5.84 3.54
CA GLU A 291 3.85 -7.27 3.75
C GLU A 291 2.45 -7.69 3.30
N LEU A 292 2.39 -8.64 2.37
CA LEU A 292 1.17 -9.30 1.92
C LEU A 292 0.91 -10.53 2.78
N VAL A 293 -0.17 -10.49 3.56
CA VAL A 293 -0.66 -11.60 4.39
C VAL A 293 -2.19 -11.55 4.43
N ASP A 294 -2.86 -12.71 4.42
CA ASP A 294 -4.32 -12.82 4.51
C ASP A 294 -5.09 -11.95 3.48
N ARG A 295 -4.54 -11.87 2.26
CA ARG A 295 -5.09 -11.05 1.15
C ARG A 295 -5.18 -9.56 1.48
N ARG A 296 -4.31 -9.07 2.36
CA ARG A 296 -4.16 -7.67 2.71
C ARG A 296 -2.68 -7.31 2.69
N ILE A 297 -2.41 -6.09 2.27
CA ILE A 297 -1.08 -5.50 2.31
C ILE A 297 -1.02 -4.61 3.54
N TYR A 298 -0.19 -4.99 4.51
CA TYR A 298 0.25 -4.04 5.53
C TYR A 298 1.34 -3.18 4.92
N HIS A 299 1.25 -1.86 5.03
CA HIS A 299 2.30 -0.95 4.59
C HIS A 299 2.72 -0.03 5.74
N GLU A 300 3.99 0.37 5.72
CA GLU A 300 4.60 1.31 6.66
C GLU A 300 5.62 2.20 5.94
N GLY A 301 5.77 3.44 6.40
CA GLY A 301 6.79 4.36 5.88
C GLY A 301 6.34 5.22 4.70
N LEU A 302 5.06 5.17 4.32
CA LEU A 302 4.52 6.09 3.30
C LEU A 302 4.52 7.52 3.85
N ASP A 303 5.34 8.40 3.29
CA ASP A 303 5.61 9.76 3.77
C ASP A 303 5.44 10.76 2.62
N PHE A 304 4.57 11.76 2.81
CA PHE A 304 4.24 12.74 1.78
C PHE A 304 3.94 14.12 2.34
N GLY A 305 4.22 15.14 1.53
CA GLY A 305 3.89 16.54 1.84
C GLY A 305 2.47 16.90 1.44
N VAL A 306 1.75 17.60 2.33
CA VAL A 306 0.45 18.21 2.09
C VAL A 306 0.52 19.68 2.52
N GLY A 307 0.74 20.58 1.56
CA GLY A 307 1.01 22.00 1.86
C GLY A 307 2.33 22.17 2.61
N ASN A 308 2.27 22.60 3.86
CA ASN A 308 3.45 22.71 4.75
C ASN A 308 3.51 21.59 5.80
N LEU A 309 2.61 20.62 5.74
CA LEU A 309 2.53 19.50 6.67
C LEU A 309 3.14 18.26 6.03
N ARG A 310 3.81 17.46 6.87
CA ARG A 310 4.27 16.13 6.51
C ARG A 310 3.26 15.13 7.04
N VAL A 311 2.87 14.16 6.22
CA VAL A 311 1.93 13.11 6.61
C VAL A 311 2.62 11.77 6.42
N ARG A 312 2.60 10.93 7.46
CA ARG A 312 3.07 9.55 7.38
C ARG A 312 1.90 8.60 7.56
N THR A 313 1.80 7.55 6.77
CA THR A 313 0.73 6.56 6.91
C THR A 313 1.26 5.15 7.07
N HIS A 314 0.51 4.35 7.83
CA HIS A 314 0.71 2.92 7.97
C HIS A 314 -0.65 2.23 8.20
N GLY A 315 -0.73 0.93 7.89
CA GLY A 315 -1.95 0.16 8.09
C GLY A 315 -2.20 -0.86 6.98
N PHE A 316 -3.45 -1.32 6.89
CA PHE A 316 -3.85 -2.38 5.97
C PHE A 316 -4.63 -1.85 4.77
N VAL A 317 -4.30 -2.41 3.60
CA VAL A 317 -5.05 -2.25 2.36
C VAL A 317 -5.42 -3.64 1.85
N GLY A 318 -6.71 -3.94 1.74
CA GLY A 318 -7.17 -5.22 1.23
C GLY A 318 -7.04 -5.32 -0.30
N LEU A 319 -6.83 -6.53 -0.81
CA LEU A 319 -6.94 -6.81 -2.25
C LEU A 319 -8.39 -6.61 -2.77
N ASP A 320 -9.36 -6.55 -1.85
CA ASP A 320 -10.75 -6.15 -2.08
C ASP A 320 -10.98 -4.63 -2.00
N LYS A 321 -9.91 -3.84 -1.92
CA LYS A 321 -9.89 -2.37 -1.77
C LYS A 321 -10.36 -1.86 -0.41
N SER A 322 -10.55 -2.71 0.59
CA SER A 322 -10.83 -2.27 1.96
C SER A 322 -9.64 -1.51 2.55
N LEU A 323 -9.92 -0.53 3.41
CA LEU A 323 -8.93 0.38 3.96
C LEU A 323 -9.04 0.44 5.50
N ASP A 324 -7.92 0.30 6.20
CA ASP A 324 -7.77 0.57 7.64
C ASP A 324 -6.36 1.11 7.91
N LEU A 325 -6.24 2.43 7.88
CA LEU A 325 -4.98 3.16 7.98
C LEU A 325 -4.96 4.09 9.19
N ILE A 326 -3.75 4.47 9.60
CA ILE A 326 -3.50 5.56 10.52
C ILE A 326 -2.60 6.57 9.80
N ALA A 327 -3.03 7.82 9.73
CA ALA A 327 -2.23 8.94 9.27
C ALA A 327 -1.67 9.72 10.46
N GLU A 328 -0.35 9.81 10.53
CA GLU A 328 0.41 10.52 11.55
C GLU A 328 0.86 11.87 11.01
N ILE A 329 0.46 12.93 11.70
CA ILE A 329 0.74 14.31 11.31
C ILE A 329 1.46 15.01 12.45
N PRO A 330 2.79 15.20 12.37
CA PRO A 330 3.52 16.01 13.33
C PRO A 330 3.13 17.48 13.16
N ILE A 331 2.62 18.11 14.22
CA ILE A 331 2.32 19.53 14.21
C ILE A 331 3.63 20.31 14.40
N PRO A 332 4.05 21.13 13.42
CA PRO A 332 5.32 21.82 13.51
C PRO A 332 5.37 22.77 14.72
N LEU A 333 6.55 22.85 15.35
CA LEU A 333 6.83 23.75 16.47
C LEU A 333 6.90 25.22 16.05
N ALA A 334 7.11 25.49 14.77
CA ALA A 334 7.25 26.85 14.25
C ALA A 334 6.02 27.68 14.62
N GLU A 335 6.25 28.91 15.10
CA GLU A 335 5.19 29.91 15.18
C GLU A 335 4.54 29.95 13.80
N THR A 336 3.27 29.56 13.73
CA THR A 336 2.48 29.62 12.51
C THR A 336 2.27 31.10 12.19
N GLY A 337 3.33 31.74 11.72
CA GLY A 337 3.30 33.08 11.16
C GLY A 337 2.36 33.01 9.97
N GLU A 338 1.28 33.79 10.07
CA GLU A 338 0.40 34.07 8.95
C GLU A 338 -0.29 32.83 8.36
N LEU A 339 -1.07 32.11 9.19
CA LEU A 339 -2.36 31.65 8.69
C LEU A 339 -3.10 32.91 8.22
N LEU A 340 -3.21 33.04 6.89
CA LEU A 340 -3.95 34.05 6.13
C LEU A 340 -4.75 35.03 7.00
N THR A 341 -4.29 36.28 7.01
CA THR A 341 -4.99 37.51 7.40
C THR A 341 -6.34 37.31 8.10
N GLY A 342 -6.33 37.20 9.44
CA GLY A 342 -7.52 37.48 10.28
C GLY A 342 -8.08 36.35 11.13
N ASP A 343 -7.62 35.10 11.00
CA ASP A 343 -8.09 34.01 11.86
C ASP A 343 -7.19 33.78 13.08
N LYS A 344 -7.81 33.75 14.28
CA LYS A 344 -7.12 33.51 15.55
C LYS A 344 -6.54 32.09 15.54
N PRO A 345 -5.33 31.86 16.07
CA PRO A 345 -4.74 30.53 16.15
C PRO A 345 -5.71 29.58 16.88
N ASN A 346 -6.04 28.45 16.26
CA ASN A 346 -6.90 27.44 16.85
C ASN A 346 -6.25 26.96 18.17
N PRO A 347 -6.90 27.17 19.34
CA PRO A 347 -6.30 26.87 20.64
C PRO A 347 -5.97 25.38 20.79
N LEU A 348 -6.71 24.50 20.09
CA LEU A 348 -6.42 23.06 20.06
C LEU A 348 -5.14 22.76 19.26
N LEU A 349 -4.95 23.39 18.10
CA LEU A 349 -3.71 23.24 17.32
C LEU A 349 -2.49 23.83 18.05
N ALA A 350 -2.70 24.91 18.82
CA ALA A 350 -1.64 25.51 19.64
C ALA A 350 -1.21 24.59 20.80
N ALA A 351 -2.15 23.90 21.45
CA ALA A 351 -1.88 22.94 22.52
C ALA A 351 -1.22 21.64 22.02
N LEU A 352 -1.43 21.28 20.74
CA LEU A 352 -0.86 20.09 20.11
C LEU A 352 0.47 20.37 19.37
N ARG A 353 1.06 21.56 19.52
CA ARG A 353 2.37 21.89 18.93
C ARG A 353 3.45 20.92 19.41
N GLY A 354 4.26 20.44 18.47
CA GLY A 354 5.29 19.45 18.76
C GLY A 354 4.75 18.06 19.10
N LYS A 355 3.44 17.83 18.97
CA LYS A 355 2.81 16.52 19.11
C LYS A 355 2.43 15.97 17.73
N THR A 356 2.30 14.65 17.66
CA THR A 356 1.82 13.95 16.47
C THR A 356 0.34 13.63 16.64
N ILE A 357 -0.48 14.04 15.68
CA ILE A 357 -1.90 13.70 15.63
C ILE A 357 -2.04 12.41 14.82
N GLN A 358 -2.76 11.43 15.35
CA GLN A 358 -3.10 10.20 14.64
C GLN A 358 -4.55 10.27 14.15
N ILE A 359 -4.73 10.15 12.84
CA ILE A 359 -6.02 10.19 12.17
C ILE A 359 -6.31 8.77 11.62
N PRO A 360 -7.24 8.03 12.24
CA PRO A 360 -7.66 6.74 11.73
C PRO A 360 -8.55 6.90 10.50
N ILE A 361 -8.25 6.15 9.44
CA ILE A 361 -8.93 6.21 8.14
C ILE A 361 -9.43 4.80 7.79
N VAL A 362 -10.72 4.69 7.50
CA VAL A 362 -11.40 3.44 7.16
C VAL A 362 -12.16 3.58 5.84
N GLY A 363 -12.80 2.51 5.37
CA GLY A 363 -13.65 2.53 4.17
C GLY A 363 -12.99 1.78 3.02
N THR A 364 -12.91 2.42 1.84
CA THR A 364 -12.27 1.83 0.65
C THR A 364 -11.30 2.81 0.01
N LEU A 365 -10.40 2.31 -0.85
CA LEU A 365 -9.48 3.15 -1.64
C LEU A 365 -10.21 4.24 -2.45
N ASP A 366 -11.39 3.93 -2.98
CA ASP A 366 -12.20 4.85 -3.78
C ASP A 366 -13.00 5.85 -2.93
N ASN A 367 -13.33 5.49 -1.68
CA ASN A 367 -14.11 6.33 -0.77
C ASN A 367 -13.56 6.24 0.67
N PRO A 368 -12.41 6.86 0.94
CA PRO A 368 -11.83 6.87 2.28
C PRO A 368 -12.66 7.74 3.23
N GLN A 369 -12.74 7.32 4.49
CA GLN A 369 -13.53 7.97 5.54
C GLN A 369 -12.71 8.05 6.83
N ILE A 370 -12.82 9.16 7.55
CA ILE A 370 -12.16 9.30 8.86
C ILE A 370 -13.03 8.64 9.92
N ASP A 371 -12.43 7.76 10.73
CA ASP A 371 -13.13 7.14 11.85
C ASP A 371 -13.22 8.12 13.02
N GLY A 372 -14.33 8.83 13.11
CA GLY A 372 -14.58 9.82 14.17
C GLY A 372 -14.54 9.24 15.59
N GLN A 373 -14.90 7.96 15.78
CA GLN A 373 -14.87 7.34 17.11
C GLN A 373 -13.43 7.03 17.54
N ARG A 374 -12.65 6.39 16.67
CA ARG A 374 -11.22 6.12 16.95
C ARG A 374 -10.42 7.41 17.06
N LEU A 375 -10.76 8.43 16.27
CA LEU A 375 -10.12 9.74 16.35
C LEU A 375 -10.37 10.40 17.72
N GLY A 376 -11.61 10.40 18.20
CA GLY A 376 -11.95 10.95 19.52
C GLY A 376 -11.13 10.30 20.64
N ASN A 377 -10.99 8.97 20.60
CA ASN A 377 -10.18 8.22 21.56
C ASN A 377 -8.68 8.56 21.44
N SER A 378 -8.15 8.72 20.23
CA SER A 378 -6.76 9.11 20.00
C SER A 378 -6.46 10.50 20.56
N LEU A 379 -7.31 11.49 20.26
CA LEU A 379 -7.18 12.85 20.78
C LEU A 379 -7.24 12.90 22.30
N LEU A 380 -8.14 12.12 22.92
CA LEU A 380 -8.23 11.99 24.38
C LEU A 380 -6.92 11.45 24.96
N SER A 381 -6.36 10.38 24.37
CA SER A 381 -5.10 9.80 24.86
C SER A 381 -3.90 10.76 24.71
N THR A 382 -3.86 11.56 23.65
CA THR A 382 -2.84 12.60 23.45
C THR A 382 -3.01 13.74 24.46
N ALA A 383 -4.25 14.13 24.77
CA ALA A 383 -4.53 15.14 25.80
C ALA A 383 -4.15 14.63 27.20
N GLU A 384 -4.51 13.40 27.55
CA GLU A 384 -4.16 12.77 28.83
C GLU A 384 -2.65 12.64 29.01
N SER A 385 -1.93 12.21 27.98
CA SER A 385 -0.46 12.13 28.03
C SER A 385 0.19 13.50 28.17
N THR A 386 -0.33 14.53 27.50
CA THR A 386 0.16 15.91 27.64
C THR A 386 -0.09 16.46 29.04
N LEU A 387 -1.28 16.23 29.61
CA LEU A 387 -1.58 16.61 30.99
C LEU A 387 -0.66 15.89 31.97
N ARG A 388 -0.40 14.60 31.74
CA ARG A 388 0.53 13.81 32.57
C ARG A 388 1.97 14.32 32.47
N ASP A 389 2.46 14.63 31.27
CA ASP A 389 3.80 15.20 31.04
C ASP A 389 3.95 16.56 31.74
N LEU A 390 2.91 17.40 31.69
CA LEU A 390 2.90 18.71 32.36
C LEU A 390 2.84 18.58 33.89
N LEU A 391 2.09 17.60 34.41
CA LEU A 391 2.03 17.34 35.86
C LEU A 391 3.30 16.68 36.41
N GLN A 392 4.05 15.95 35.58
CA GLN A 392 5.34 15.35 35.96
C GLN A 392 6.51 16.33 35.83
N ASN A 393 6.43 17.30 34.93
CA ASN A 393 7.42 18.36 34.81
C ASN A 393 7.07 19.52 35.75
N GLU A 394 7.65 19.52 36.96
CA GLU A 394 7.50 20.58 37.99
C GLU A 394 7.97 21.99 37.56
N ASN A 395 8.21 22.26 36.28
CA ASN A 395 8.91 23.46 35.79
C ASN A 395 8.11 24.39 34.85
N LEU A 396 6.78 24.30 34.82
CA LEU A 396 5.96 25.29 34.12
C LEU A 396 4.81 25.77 35.01
N GLU A 397 4.96 26.98 35.57
CA GLU A 397 3.86 27.75 36.14
C GLU A 397 2.90 28.19 35.03
N LEU A 398 2.05 27.28 34.56
CA LEU A 398 0.83 27.65 33.85
C LEU A 398 -0.25 27.79 34.90
N ASN A 399 -0.52 29.05 35.27
CA ASN A 399 -1.64 29.43 36.12
C ASN A 399 -2.97 29.09 35.42
N LEU A 400 -3.36 27.81 35.46
CA LEU A 400 -4.69 27.30 35.10
C LEU A 400 -5.60 27.32 36.35
N GLN A 401 -5.33 28.24 37.27
CA GLN A 401 -6.14 28.47 38.43
C GLN A 401 -7.22 29.48 38.02
N GLY A 402 -8.45 29.00 37.85
CA GLY A 402 -9.61 29.84 38.10
C GLY A 402 -9.48 30.45 39.49
N ASP A 403 -10.13 31.59 39.74
CA ASP A 403 -10.06 32.43 40.95
C ASP A 403 -10.32 31.65 42.28
N ASP A 404 -10.70 30.38 42.17
CA ASP A 404 -11.13 29.42 43.16
C ASP A 404 -10.34 28.09 43.18
N GLY A 405 -9.32 27.90 42.34
CA GLY A 405 -8.34 26.81 42.54
C GLY A 405 -8.76 25.39 42.17
N GLN A 406 -9.84 25.20 41.42
CA GLN A 406 -10.27 23.88 40.95
C GLN A 406 -10.22 23.78 39.43
N ILE A 407 -9.76 22.63 38.92
CA ILE A 407 -9.84 22.27 37.51
C ILE A 407 -11.31 21.99 37.21
N ASP A 408 -11.92 22.85 36.41
CA ASP A 408 -13.32 22.74 36.03
C ASP A 408 -13.50 21.64 34.97
N VAL A 409 -13.79 20.43 35.44
CA VAL A 409 -14.04 19.22 34.64
C VAL A 409 -15.19 19.46 33.64
N GLU A 410 -16.07 20.42 33.89
CA GLU A 410 -17.19 20.77 33.03
C GLU A 410 -16.76 21.48 31.74
N GLN A 411 -15.66 22.26 31.77
CA GLN A 411 -15.06 22.87 30.57
C GLN A 411 -14.35 21.83 29.68
N ILE A 412 -13.69 20.84 30.29
CA ILE A 412 -13.03 19.74 29.57
C ILE A 412 -14.08 18.85 28.90
N MET A 413 -15.18 18.52 29.60
CA MET A 413 -16.32 17.78 29.04
C MET A 413 -17.05 18.57 27.94
N GLY A 414 -17.12 19.89 28.06
CA GLY A 414 -17.66 20.77 27.01
C GLY A 414 -16.84 20.76 25.72
N LEU A 415 -15.51 20.69 25.82
CA LEU A 415 -14.59 20.50 24.69
C LEU A 415 -14.76 19.12 24.04
N THR A 416 -14.94 18.06 24.84
CA THR A 416 -15.18 16.71 24.31
C THR A 416 -16.52 16.60 23.58
N GLY A 417 -17.57 17.22 24.12
CA GLY A 417 -18.89 17.28 23.48
C GLY A 417 -18.88 18.06 22.16
N ALA A 418 -18.10 19.15 22.08
CA ALA A 418 -17.93 19.92 20.85
C ALA A 418 -17.17 19.14 19.76
N LEU A 419 -16.14 18.37 20.14
CA LEU A 419 -15.36 17.53 19.21
C LEU A 419 -16.16 16.34 18.69
N LEU A 420 -16.92 15.65 19.56
CA LEU A 420 -17.81 14.55 19.17
C LEU A 420 -18.95 15.00 18.24
N GLN A 421 -19.47 16.21 18.45
CA GLN A 421 -20.56 16.75 17.63
C GLN A 421 -20.08 17.31 16.28
N GLY A 422 -18.80 17.71 16.18
CA GLY A 422 -18.15 18.12 14.93
C GLY A 422 -17.72 16.96 14.04
N ALA A 423 -17.29 15.84 14.63
CA ALA A 423 -16.86 14.64 13.89
C ALA A 423 -17.99 13.92 13.13
N ASN A 424 -19.26 14.23 13.44
CA ASN A 424 -20.43 13.54 12.89
C ASN A 424 -21.24 14.42 11.90
N ARG A 425 -20.69 15.54 11.43
CA ARG A 425 -21.33 16.50 10.51
C ARG A 425 -20.39 16.85 9.35
N GLU A 426 -20.90 16.84 8.12
CA GLU A 426 -20.14 16.95 6.85
C GLU A 426 -19.57 18.36 6.54
N GLY A 427 -18.99 19.05 7.51
CA GLY A 427 -18.29 20.33 7.27
C GLY A 427 -16.93 20.34 7.97
N GLY A 428 -15.87 20.79 7.29
CA GLY A 428 -14.53 20.90 7.89
C GLY A 428 -14.55 21.67 9.23
N LEU A 429 -13.69 21.28 10.16
CA LEU A 429 -13.65 21.82 11.54
C LEU A 429 -13.53 23.36 11.57
N LEU A 430 -12.86 23.94 10.59
CA LEU A 430 -12.62 25.39 10.46
C LEU A 430 -13.84 26.16 9.95
N ASP A 431 -14.60 25.62 8.99
CA ASP A 431 -15.81 26.26 8.47
C ASP A 431 -16.93 26.30 9.50
N GLN A 432 -17.02 25.26 10.35
CA GLN A 432 -18.00 25.22 11.43
C GLN A 432 -17.73 26.32 12.48
N MET A 433 -16.46 26.61 12.79
CA MET A 433 -16.13 27.70 13.73
C MET A 433 -16.34 29.08 13.12
N ARG A 434 -16.24 29.22 11.78
CA ARG A 434 -16.66 30.44 11.06
C ARG A 434 -18.16 30.65 11.11
N GLN A 435 -18.97 29.64 10.81
CA GLN A 435 -20.43 29.75 10.87
C GLN A 435 -20.94 30.04 12.30
N ARG A 436 -20.27 29.49 13.32
CA ARG A 436 -20.59 29.80 14.72
C ARG A 436 -20.26 31.24 15.12
N ARG A 437 -19.35 31.90 14.41
CA ARG A 437 -19.06 33.35 14.56
C ARG A 437 -20.10 34.22 13.85
N GLU A 438 -20.68 33.72 12.76
CA GLU A 438 -21.63 34.46 11.93
C GLU A 438 -23.09 34.31 12.34
N THR A 439 -23.41 33.43 13.31
CA THR A 439 -24.76 33.29 13.84
C THR A 439 -24.88 33.98 15.21
N PRO A 440 -25.44 35.21 15.32
CA PRO A 440 -25.89 35.73 16.60
C PRO A 440 -26.99 34.79 17.10
N GLN A 441 -26.92 34.36 18.36
CA GLN A 441 -27.98 33.60 19.03
C GLN A 441 -29.34 34.24 18.78
N GLN A 442 -30.18 33.55 18.02
CA GLN A 442 -31.56 33.93 17.75
C GLN A 442 -32.45 32.69 17.99
N GLY A 443 -33.20 32.74 19.10
CA GLY A 443 -34.40 31.94 19.28
C GLY A 443 -34.36 30.86 20.36
N SER A 444 -34.78 31.22 21.58
CA SER A 444 -35.76 30.41 22.30
C SER A 444 -36.74 31.35 23.02
N THR A 445 -37.86 31.61 22.36
CA THR A 445 -39.04 32.27 22.94
C THR A 445 -40.00 31.17 23.37
N ASP A 446 -40.31 31.12 24.66
CA ASP A 446 -41.67 31.04 25.25
C ASP A 446 -41.66 30.34 26.61
N ALA A 447 -41.72 31.13 27.70
CA ALA A 447 -42.92 31.29 28.52
C ALA A 447 -42.62 31.80 29.95
N ALA A 448 -43.25 32.93 30.28
CA ALA A 448 -43.73 33.37 31.60
C ALA A 448 -42.80 34.05 32.63
N LYS A 449 -43.20 35.30 32.94
CA LYS A 449 -43.09 36.09 34.19
C LYS A 449 -41.80 36.87 34.50
N GLU A 450 -41.90 38.17 34.20
CA GLU A 450 -41.89 39.27 35.19
C GLU A 450 -40.78 39.26 36.26
N GLU A 451 -39.67 39.96 36.00
CA GLU A 451 -38.98 40.87 36.94
C GLU A 451 -37.80 41.59 36.25
N ALA A 452 -37.52 42.82 36.69
CA ALA A 452 -36.56 43.75 36.11
C ALA A 452 -35.09 43.26 36.15
N PRO A 453 -34.19 43.71 35.25
CA PRO A 453 -32.84 43.15 35.16
C PRO A 453 -31.92 43.70 36.26
N PRO A 454 -31.07 42.87 36.91
CA PRO A 454 -29.96 43.40 37.68
C PRO A 454 -28.89 43.92 36.71
N GLN A 455 -28.68 45.23 36.74
CA GLN A 455 -27.65 45.91 35.97
C GLN A 455 -26.25 45.49 36.44
N GLY A 456 -25.42 45.07 35.49
CA GLY A 456 -24.08 44.52 35.70
C GLY A 456 -23.11 45.43 36.46
N LEU A 457 -22.28 44.77 37.28
CA LEU A 457 -21.22 45.31 38.12
C LEU A 457 -20.20 46.20 37.38
N LEU A 458 -20.04 46.03 36.07
CA LEU A 458 -19.10 46.81 35.25
C LEU A 458 -19.47 48.29 35.13
N LYS A 459 -20.76 48.67 35.18
CA LYS A 459 -21.17 50.09 35.15
C LYS A 459 -20.92 50.83 36.48
N ARG A 460 -20.75 50.11 37.59
CA ARG A 460 -20.43 50.69 38.91
C ARG A 460 -18.93 50.98 39.06
N PHE A 461 -18.07 50.23 38.36
CA PHE A 461 -16.63 50.45 38.39
C PHE A 461 -16.23 51.72 37.63
N PHE A 462 -16.75 51.92 36.41
CA PHE A 462 -16.43 53.11 35.61
C PHE A 462 -16.90 54.43 36.24
N ARG A 463 -17.98 54.41 37.02
CA ARG A 463 -18.50 55.62 37.69
C ARG A 463 -17.66 56.06 38.91
N ARG A 464 -16.82 55.18 39.47
CA ARG A 464 -15.98 55.49 40.63
C ARG A 464 -14.61 56.06 40.22
N VAL A 465 -14.08 55.62 39.07
CA VAL A 465 -12.83 56.15 38.49
C VAL A 465 -13.05 57.58 37.96
N GLU A 466 -14.16 57.82 37.28
CA GLU A 466 -14.48 59.15 36.71
C GLU A 466 -14.79 60.21 37.78
N LYS A 467 -15.20 59.79 39.00
CA LYS A 467 -15.46 60.70 40.12
C LYS A 467 -14.20 61.06 40.92
N SER A 468 -13.09 60.33 40.74
CA SER A 468 -11.80 60.64 41.39
C SER A 468 -10.91 61.61 40.60
N LEU A 469 -11.27 61.91 39.35
CA LEU A 469 -10.50 62.78 38.45
C LEU A 469 -11.01 64.24 38.41
N LYS A 470 -11.91 64.63 39.33
CA LYS A 470 -12.62 65.93 39.26
C LYS A 470 -12.73 66.70 40.58
N GLU A 471 -11.79 66.52 41.51
CA GLU A 471 -11.66 67.40 42.69
C GLU A 471 -10.29 68.11 42.68
N PRO A 472 -10.25 69.46 42.81
CA PRO A 472 -9.01 70.23 42.87
C PRO A 472 -8.40 70.18 44.29
N PRO A 473 -7.07 70.24 44.44
CA PRO A 473 -6.45 70.38 45.75
C PRO A 473 -6.62 71.83 46.28
N PRO A 474 -6.79 72.03 47.60
CA PRO A 474 -6.80 73.35 48.20
C PRO A 474 -5.38 73.90 48.38
N ASP A 475 -5.31 75.23 48.36
CA ASP A 475 -4.10 76.06 48.42
C ASP A 475 -3.27 75.90 49.71
N GLY A 476 -1.95 76.07 49.54
CA GLY A 476 -1.07 76.69 50.54
C GLY A 476 -0.10 75.77 51.27
N GLU A 477 1.16 75.69 50.83
CA GLU A 477 2.31 76.32 51.51
C GLU A 477 3.64 75.99 50.80
N THR A 478 4.52 76.98 50.84
CA THR A 478 5.84 77.13 50.25
C THR A 478 6.89 76.11 50.73
N ALA A 479 7.79 75.65 49.84
CA ALA A 479 9.26 75.72 50.02
C ALA A 479 10.06 75.06 48.88
N THR A 480 10.87 75.89 48.20
CA THR A 480 12.22 75.71 47.59
C THR A 480 12.73 74.35 47.06
N PRO A 481 13.40 74.33 45.89
CA PRO A 481 14.01 73.14 45.29
C PRO A 481 15.46 72.90 45.78
N PRO A 482 15.92 71.65 45.73
CA PRO A 482 17.31 71.37 45.35
C PRO A 482 17.34 70.21 44.34
N ASN A 483 18.35 69.98 43.52
CA ASN A 483 19.53 70.72 43.07
C ASN A 483 20.01 69.81 41.91
N VAL A 484 20.39 70.40 40.78
CA VAL A 484 21.04 69.65 39.70
C VAL A 484 22.45 69.32 40.15
N SER A 485 22.89 68.09 39.90
CA SER A 485 24.31 67.76 39.83
C SER A 485 24.49 66.82 38.64
N GLU A 486 24.90 67.42 37.52
CA GLU A 486 25.68 66.76 36.49
C GLU A 486 26.98 66.25 37.12
N ASP A 487 27.30 64.97 36.96
CA ASP A 487 28.68 64.57 36.67
C ASP A 487 28.74 63.12 36.17
N GLY A 488 29.65 62.86 35.24
CA GLY A 488 30.08 61.50 34.90
C GLY A 488 29.80 61.05 33.47
N ALA A 489 30.41 61.74 32.51
CA ALA A 489 30.64 61.23 31.18
C ALA A 489 31.87 60.27 31.13
N ILE A 490 31.92 59.50 30.04
CA ILE A 490 33.08 58.83 29.37
C ILE A 490 33.80 57.69 30.13
N ASP A 491 34.38 56.64 29.55
CA ASP A 491 34.82 56.21 28.20
C ASP A 491 35.16 54.69 28.35
N LEU A 492 34.84 53.74 27.47
CA LEU A 492 35.42 53.42 26.15
C LEU A 492 34.67 52.21 25.56
#